data_AF-A0A7J0CBE0-F1
#
_entry.id   AF-A0A7J0CBE0-F1
#
_cell.length_a   1.000
_cell.length_b   1.000
_cell.length_c   1.000
_cell.angle_alpha   90.00
_cell.angle_beta   90.00
_cell.angle_gamma   90.00
#
_symmetry.space_group_name_H-M   'P 1'
#
loop_
_entity.id
_entity.type
_entity.pdbx_description
1 polymer ?
#
loop_
_entity_poly.entity_id
_entity_poly.type
_entity_poly.pdbx_seq_one_letter_code
_entity_poly.pdbx_strand_id
1 'polypeptide(L)'
;MHGLGACHGLEIAFVFDTLDRPEAVALTGPGAPRELADAMHRAWVRFVASGDPGWPSWDATRPVMAFGPGAPSVVRAPRQDELDGWDPYRG
;
A
#
# COMPACT_ATOMS: atom_id res chain seq x y z
N MET A 1 7.28 5.80 18.88
CA MET A 1 7.16 6.73 17.74
C MET A 1 5.69 6.75 17.33
N HIS A 2 4.87 7.63 17.90
CA HIS A 2 3.45 7.70 17.57
C HIS A 2 3.19 8.94 16.70
N GLY A 3 2.37 8.81 15.65
CA GLY A 3 1.86 9.95 14.87
C GLY A 3 2.51 10.23 13.51
N LEU A 4 3.36 9.35 12.96
CA LEU A 4 3.92 9.56 11.62
C LEU A 4 2.98 9.15 10.47
N GLY A 5 1.85 8.50 10.77
CA GLY A 5 0.94 7.98 9.76
C GLY A 5 1.60 6.90 8.89
N ALA A 6 1.21 6.83 7.61
CA ALA A 6 1.82 5.95 6.60
C ALA A 6 3.22 6.45 6.20
N CYS A 7 4.18 6.32 7.12
CA CYS A 7 5.55 6.77 6.93
C CYS A 7 6.38 5.81 6.07
N HIS A 8 7.58 6.26 5.73
CA HIS A 8 8.51 5.49 4.91
C HIS A 8 8.85 4.13 5.54
N GLY A 9 8.69 3.05 4.76
CA GLY A 9 9.03 1.68 5.15
C GLY A 9 7.98 1.00 6.04
N LEU A 10 6.89 1.69 6.39
CA LEU A 10 5.82 1.12 7.21
C LEU A 10 5.20 -0.12 6.57
N GLU A 11 5.09 -0.12 5.24
CA GLU A 11 4.47 -1.19 4.46
C GLU A 11 5.20 -2.54 4.58
N ILE A 12 6.51 -2.52 4.87
CA ILE A 12 7.36 -3.71 4.88
C ILE A 12 6.77 -4.79 5.80
N ALA A 13 6.39 -4.41 7.02
CA ALA A 13 5.84 -5.38 7.98
C ALA A 13 4.48 -5.98 7.54
N PHE A 14 3.68 -5.23 6.77
CA PHE A 14 2.41 -5.71 6.22
C PHE A 14 2.61 -6.60 4.99
N VAL A 15 3.57 -6.25 4.12
CA VAL A 15 3.92 -7.05 2.93
C VAL A 15 4.45 -8.44 3.33
N PHE A 16 5.29 -8.50 4.35
CA PHE A 16 5.91 -9.75 4.81
C PHE A 16 5.08 -10.52 5.84
N ASP A 17 3.94 -9.98 6.31
CA ASP A 17 3.14 -10.52 7.41
C ASP A 17 3.99 -10.83 8.66
N THR A 18 4.77 -9.83 9.10
CA THR A 18 5.70 -9.94 10.23
C THR A 18 5.38 -8.95 11.35
N LEU A 19 4.10 -8.61 11.52
CA LEU A 19 3.65 -7.59 12.48
C LEU A 19 4.06 -7.89 13.94
N ASP A 20 4.30 -9.16 14.29
CA ASP A 20 4.66 -9.58 15.64
C ASP A 20 6.17 -9.42 15.94
N ARG A 21 6.97 -9.00 14.96
CA ARG A 21 8.41 -8.79 15.17
C ARG A 21 8.68 -7.49 15.93
N PRO A 22 9.61 -7.46 16.90
CA PRO A 22 9.91 -6.26 17.67
C PRO A 22 10.19 -5.02 16.82
N GLU A 23 10.95 -5.18 15.74
CA GLU A 23 11.27 -4.14 14.77
C GLU A 23 10.03 -3.62 14.01
N ALA A 24 9.07 -4.50 13.70
CA ALA A 24 7.81 -4.12 13.08
C ALA A 24 6.94 -3.34 14.06
N VAL A 25 6.77 -3.84 15.29
CA VAL A 25 5.99 -3.19 16.35
C VAL A 25 6.52 -1.80 16.66
N ALA A 26 7.84 -1.59 16.59
CA ALA A 26 8.45 -0.27 16.80
C ALA A 26 7.97 0.78 15.77
N LEU A 27 7.64 0.35 14.55
CA LEU A 27 7.21 1.21 13.44
C LEU A 27 5.68 1.28 13.31
N THR A 28 4.99 0.14 13.43
CA THR A 28 3.53 0.04 13.27
C THR A 28 2.77 0.40 14.54
N GLY A 29 3.45 0.38 15.69
CA GLY A 29 2.81 0.37 16.99
C GLY A 29 2.21 -1.00 17.34
N PRO A 30 1.79 -1.19 18.60
CA PRO A 30 1.10 -2.41 19.03
C PRO A 30 -0.29 -2.50 18.40
N GLY A 31 -0.73 -3.72 18.08
CA GLY A 31 -2.08 -3.96 17.56
C GLY A 31 -2.31 -3.47 16.13
N ALA A 32 -1.25 -3.49 15.30
CA ALA A 32 -1.38 -3.22 13.87
C ALA A 32 -2.44 -4.16 13.23
N PRO A 33 -3.25 -3.65 12.28
CA PRO A 33 -4.38 -4.40 11.73
C PRO A 33 -3.92 -5.63 10.94
N ARG A 34 -4.26 -6.82 11.43
CA ARG A 34 -3.87 -8.08 10.79
C ARG A 34 -4.54 -8.25 9.44
N GLU A 35 -5.78 -7.81 9.30
CA GLU A 35 -6.56 -7.90 8.06
C GLU A 35 -5.90 -7.10 6.91
N LEU A 36 -5.20 -6.01 7.26
CA LEU A 36 -4.43 -5.24 6.29
C LEU A 36 -3.17 -6.00 5.85
N ALA A 37 -2.45 -6.63 6.78
CA ALA A 37 -1.31 -7.49 6.46
C ALA A 37 -1.75 -8.67 5.59
N ASP A 38 -2.84 -9.35 5.96
CA ASP A 38 -3.42 -10.45 5.19
C ASP A 38 -3.77 -10.05 3.76
N ALA A 39 -4.30 -8.84 3.56
CA ALA A 39 -4.66 -8.35 2.24
C ALA A 39 -3.41 -8.01 1.40
N MET A 40 -2.44 -7.30 1.99
CA MET A 40 -1.20 -6.91 1.31
C MET A 40 -0.34 -8.14 0.99
N HIS A 41 -0.13 -9.02 1.96
CA HIS A 41 0.67 -10.23 1.80
C HIS A 41 0.08 -11.14 0.72
N ARG A 42 -1.24 -11.35 0.72
CA ARG A 42 -1.93 -12.15 -0.31
C ARG A 42 -1.76 -11.56 -1.71
N ALA A 43 -1.88 -10.24 -1.86
CA ALA A 43 -1.67 -9.58 -3.15
C ALA A 43 -0.24 -9.79 -3.65
N TRP A 44 0.76 -9.65 -2.77
CA TRP A 44 2.16 -9.89 -3.10
C TRP A 44 2.44 -11.35 -3.49
N VAL A 45 1.93 -12.31 -2.72
CA VAL A 45 2.07 -13.74 -3.03
C VAL A 45 1.44 -14.07 -4.38
N ARG A 46 0.24 -13.55 -4.66
CA ARG A 46 -0.43 -13.76 -5.95
C ARG A 46 0.35 -13.19 -7.13
N PHE A 47 0.91 -11.98 -6.95
CA PHE A 47 1.77 -11.36 -7.96
C PHE A 47 3.01 -12.21 -8.24
N VAL A 48 3.71 -12.65 -7.20
CA VAL A 48 4.89 -13.52 -7.36
C VAL A 48 4.54 -14.85 -8.04
N ALA A 49 3.39 -15.44 -7.70
CA ALA A 49 2.98 -16.72 -8.23
C ALA A 49 2.46 -16.67 -9.68
N SER A 50 1.82 -15.57 -10.10
CA SER A 50 1.05 -15.52 -11.35
C SER A 50 1.22 -14.26 -12.19
N GLY A 51 1.90 -13.24 -11.68
CA GLY A 51 1.95 -11.90 -12.28
C GLY A 51 0.68 -11.07 -12.08
N ASP A 52 -0.39 -11.62 -11.49
CA ASP A 52 -1.63 -10.90 -11.21
C ASP A 52 -1.86 -10.71 -9.70
N PRO A 53 -1.81 -9.47 -9.17
CA PRO A 53 -2.05 -9.19 -7.76
C PRO A 53 -3.55 -9.13 -7.39
N GLY A 54 -4.47 -9.05 -8.37
CA GLY A 54 -5.91 -9.01 -8.15
C GLY A 54 -6.64 -7.73 -8.46
N TRP A 55 -6.01 -6.82 -9.18
CA TRP A 55 -6.66 -5.61 -9.68
C TRP A 55 -6.16 -5.32 -11.09
N PRO A 56 -6.88 -4.47 -11.85
CA PRO A 56 -6.49 -4.13 -13.21
C PRO A 56 -5.05 -3.63 -13.30
N SER A 57 -4.33 -4.08 -14.33
CA SER A 57 -3.00 -3.56 -14.64
C SER A 57 -3.03 -2.06 -14.88
N TRP A 58 -1.91 -1.39 -14.64
CA TRP A 58 -1.77 0.03 -14.93
C TRP A 58 -2.02 0.32 -16.41
N ASP A 59 -2.89 1.29 -16.70
CA ASP A 59 -3.24 1.76 -18.03
C ASP A 59 -3.50 3.29 -18.04
N ALA A 60 -4.09 3.81 -19.12
CA ALA A 60 -4.42 5.23 -19.24
C ALA A 60 -5.37 5.75 -18.13
N THR A 61 -6.14 4.88 -17.50
CA THR A 61 -7.03 5.20 -16.38
C THR A 61 -6.33 5.15 -15.02
N ARG A 62 -5.05 4.75 -14.99
CA ARG A 62 -4.16 4.80 -13.83
C ARG A 62 -4.75 4.14 -12.55
N PRO A 63 -5.20 2.87 -12.61
CA PRO A 63 -5.74 2.18 -11.44
C PRO A 63 -4.64 1.87 -10.41
N VAL A 64 -4.90 2.17 -9.14
CA VAL A 64 -4.02 1.89 -7.99
C VAL A 64 -4.82 1.18 -6.91
N MET A 65 -4.29 0.09 -6.35
CA MET A 65 -4.83 -0.48 -5.12
C MET A 65 -4.41 0.37 -3.92
N ALA A 66 -5.36 1.00 -3.25
CA ALA A 66 -5.15 1.74 -2.01
C ALA A 66 -5.27 0.79 -0.81
N PHE A 67 -4.21 0.76 -0.01
CA PHE A 67 -4.12 0.04 1.26
C PHE A 67 -4.14 1.04 2.41
N GLY A 68 -4.99 0.83 3.41
CA GLY A 68 -5.20 1.79 4.50
C GLY A 68 -6.35 1.37 5.42
N PRO A 69 -6.96 2.30 6.14
CA PRO A 69 -8.14 2.02 6.96
C PRO A 69 -9.29 1.46 6.12
N GLY A 70 -9.93 0.39 6.62
CA GLY A 70 -11.01 -0.30 5.93
C GLY A 70 -10.52 -1.33 4.90
N ALA A 71 -11.42 -1.75 4.02
CA ALA A 71 -11.09 -2.71 2.97
C ALA A 71 -10.24 -2.05 1.86
N PRO A 72 -9.23 -2.74 1.30
CA PRO A 72 -8.51 -2.25 0.15
C PRO A 72 -9.44 -1.99 -1.03
N SER A 73 -9.17 -0.92 -1.79
CA SER A 73 -9.99 -0.55 -2.94
C SER A 73 -9.16 0.01 -4.08
N VAL A 74 -9.64 -0.18 -5.31
CA VAL A 74 -9.02 0.40 -6.50
C VAL A 74 -9.46 1.87 -6.62
N VAL A 75 -8.48 2.76 -6.65
CA VAL A 75 -8.65 4.20 -6.89
C VAL A 75 -8.04 4.53 -8.25
N ARG A 76 -8.67 5.40 -9.04
CA ARG A 76 -8.17 5.81 -10.36
C ARG A 76 -7.46 7.14 -10.27
N ALA A 77 -6.27 7.22 -10.86
CA ALA A 77 -5.44 8.43 -10.92
C ALA A 77 -5.35 9.19 -9.58
N PRO A 78 -5.05 8.52 -8.44
CA PRO A 78 -4.87 9.24 -7.19
C PRO A 78 -3.73 10.26 -7.34
N ARG A 79 -3.91 11.47 -6.79
CA ARG A 79 -2.93 12.58 -6.84
C ARG A 79 -2.66 13.14 -8.24
N GLN A 80 -3.61 13.03 -9.16
CA GLN A 80 -3.47 13.62 -10.50
C GLN A 80 -3.27 15.14 -10.44
N ASP A 81 -3.96 15.81 -9.51
CA ASP A 81 -3.82 17.23 -9.23
C ASP A 81 -2.39 17.61 -8.77
N GLU A 82 -1.77 16.79 -7.91
CA GLU A 82 -0.37 16.98 -7.52
C GLU A 82 0.56 16.82 -8.72
N LEU A 83 0.36 15.78 -9.53
CA LEU A 83 1.17 15.50 -10.73
C LEU A 83 1.08 16.63 -11.76
N ASP A 84 -0.13 17.13 -12.04
CA ASP A 84 -0.36 18.24 -12.97
C ASP A 84 0.31 19.53 -12.48
N GLY A 85 0.49 19.68 -11.16
CA GLY A 85 1.15 20.82 -10.54
C GLY A 85 2.68 20.83 -10.69
N TRP A 86 3.30 19.70 -11.04
CA TRP A 86 4.77 19.57 -11.14
C TRP A 86 5.27 20.01 -12.51
N ASP A 87 6.23 20.96 -12.53
CA ASP A 87 6.70 21.61 -13.76
C ASP A 87 7.07 20.66 -14.94
N PRO A 88 7.66 19.47 -14.75
CA PRO A 88 7.94 18.54 -15.85
C PRO A 88 6.70 17.89 -16.48
N TYR A 89 5.55 17.98 -15.80
CA TYR A 89 4.29 17.34 -16.17
C TYR A 89 3.12 18.34 -16.32
N ARG A 90 3.39 19.64 -16.12
CA ARG A 90 2.49 20.71 -16.58
C ARG A 90 2.44 20.66 -18.11
N GLY A 91 1.26 20.37 -18.65
CA GLY A 91 0.94 20.63 -20.05
C GLY A 91 0.99 22.11 -20.37
#